data_AF-A0A1I3YNG3-F1
#
_entry.id   AF-A0A1I3YNG3-F1
#
_cell.length_a   1.000
_cell.length_b   1.000
_cell.length_c   1.000
_cell.angle_alpha   90.00
_cell.angle_beta   90.00
_cell.angle_gamma   90.00
#
_symmetry.space_group_name_H-M   'P 1'
#
loop_
_entity.id
_entity.type
_entity.pdbx_description
1 polymer ?
#
loop_
_entity_poly.entity_id
_entity_poly.type
_entity_poly.pdbx_seq_one_letter_code
_entity_poly.pdbx_strand_id
1 'polypeptide(L)'
;MRPTSMLAVAAALFLGGCENLVFSEKPWFSAEDAVGVGAVRPGWWMEDEPGCHVDLEASSTAWPDCANTVLAPGDWKGVLWAADGTEHVLVGGDPMIAQYQFQTSKDAAAPFQNAYLYFGAAALERDAEGRALVLRYWPTLCGPPRHDRPTSVTRRPWPGLHVQRDGGCTADDVRTLRKAAKLSRALATEAPTLRWLRDWRPGDQSEADWLAAQGIRTH
;
A
#
# COMPACT_ATOMS: atom_id res chain seq x y z
N MET A 1 11.87 18.29 -11.44
CA MET A 1 12.09 17.31 -10.36
C MET A 1 11.18 16.14 -10.70
N ARG A 2 11.73 14.93 -10.91
CA ARG A 2 10.94 13.76 -11.32
C ARG A 2 10.13 13.25 -10.11
N PRO A 3 8.82 13.01 -10.24
CA PRO A 3 8.03 12.45 -9.15
C PRO A 3 8.46 11.00 -8.92
N THR A 4 8.69 10.65 -7.67
CA THR A 4 8.95 9.29 -7.21
C THR A 4 7.64 8.52 -7.23
N SER A 5 7.39 7.76 -8.30
CA SER A 5 6.32 6.75 -8.36
C SER A 5 6.47 5.76 -7.19
N MET A 6 5.37 5.20 -6.67
CA MET A 6 5.37 4.20 -5.59
C MET A 6 6.29 3.01 -5.91
N LEU A 7 6.47 2.69 -7.19
CA LEU A 7 7.42 1.70 -7.73
C LEU A 7 8.91 2.11 -7.59
N ALA A 8 9.22 3.41 -7.68
CA ALA A 8 10.58 3.90 -7.47
C ALA A 8 10.98 3.91 -5.99
N VAL A 9 10.00 3.99 -5.08
CA VAL A 9 10.22 3.80 -3.64
C VAL A 9 10.61 2.35 -3.37
N ALA A 10 9.92 1.38 -3.98
CA ALA A 10 10.25 -0.05 -3.82
C ALA A 10 11.67 -0.38 -4.30
N ALA A 11 12.09 0.07 -5.49
CA ALA A 11 13.41 -0.26 -6.04
C ALA A 11 14.61 0.36 -5.26
N ALA A 12 14.43 1.53 -4.65
CA ALA A 12 15.47 2.18 -3.84
C ALA A 12 15.62 1.56 -2.43
N LEU A 13 14.62 0.79 -1.96
CA LEU A 13 14.62 0.13 -0.65
C LEU A 13 15.43 -1.18 -0.60
N PHE A 14 15.89 -1.70 -1.75
CA PHE A 14 16.57 -3.01 -1.81
C PHE A 14 18.10 -2.94 -1.66
N LEU A 15 18.70 -1.75 -1.60
CA LEU A 15 20.15 -1.58 -1.35
C LEU A 15 20.46 -1.08 0.08
N GLY A 16 19.43 -0.69 0.85
CA GLY A 16 19.47 -0.38 2.28
C GLY A 16 18.09 -0.70 2.87
N GLY A 17 17.97 -1.85 3.54
CA GLY A 17 16.67 -2.45 3.87
C GLY A 17 15.74 -1.52 4.64
N CYS A 18 14.46 -1.45 4.24
CA CYS A 18 13.32 -0.86 4.97
C CYS A 18 13.67 0.20 6.04
N GLU A 19 14.46 1.22 5.67
CA GLU A 19 15.04 2.10 6.68
C GLU A 19 13.92 2.92 7.35
N ASN A 20 13.86 2.87 8.68
CA ASN A 20 12.82 3.49 9.51
C ASN A 20 11.35 2.99 9.31
N LEU A 21 11.11 1.85 8.67
CA LEU A 21 9.77 1.27 8.52
C LEU A 21 9.47 0.16 9.52
N VAL A 22 8.20 0.05 9.94
CA VAL A 22 7.71 -1.10 10.71
C VAL A 22 7.48 -2.27 9.77
N PHE A 23 8.04 -3.44 10.10
CA PHE A 23 7.86 -4.67 9.34
C PHE A 23 7.68 -5.90 10.25
N SER A 24 7.34 -7.03 9.64
CA SER A 24 7.35 -8.35 10.29
C SER A 24 7.67 -9.47 9.30
N GLU A 25 8.14 -10.60 9.81
CA GLU A 25 8.40 -11.81 9.00
C GLU A 25 7.13 -12.62 8.73
N LYS A 26 6.14 -12.50 9.63
CA LYS A 26 4.83 -13.14 9.53
C LYS A 26 3.75 -12.07 9.38
N PRO A 27 2.67 -12.33 8.63
CA PRO A 27 1.59 -11.38 8.51
C PRO A 27 0.93 -11.17 9.88
N TRP A 28 0.63 -9.92 10.22
CA TRP A 28 -0.18 -9.58 11.40
C TRP A 28 -1.68 -9.66 11.11
N PHE A 29 -2.06 -9.64 9.83
CA PHE A 29 -3.43 -9.69 9.36
C PHE A 29 -3.61 -10.71 8.26
N SER A 30 -4.79 -11.32 8.24
CA SER A 30 -5.24 -12.27 7.24
C SER A 30 -6.34 -11.65 6.36
N ALA A 31 -6.74 -12.36 5.31
CA ALA A 31 -7.91 -11.97 4.51
C ALA A 31 -9.22 -11.90 5.34
N GLU A 32 -9.29 -12.59 6.48
CA GLU A 32 -10.45 -12.52 7.39
C GLU A 32 -10.52 -11.20 8.17
N ASP A 33 -9.37 -10.55 8.39
CA ASP A 33 -9.27 -9.24 9.05
C ASP A 33 -9.58 -8.09 8.09
N ALA A 34 -9.64 -8.38 6.79
CA ALA A 34 -9.76 -7.39 5.75
C ALA A 34 -11.07 -6.59 5.89
N VAL A 35 -11.03 -5.34 5.45
CA VAL A 35 -12.23 -4.50 5.41
C VAL A 35 -13.25 -5.17 4.50
N GLY A 36 -14.45 -5.40 5.05
CA GLY A 36 -15.53 -6.03 4.31
C GLY A 36 -15.98 -5.23 3.09
N VAL A 37 -16.86 -5.85 2.30
CA VAL A 37 -17.52 -5.25 1.15
C VAL A 37 -18.15 -3.91 1.57
N GLY A 38 -17.73 -2.81 0.94
CA GLY A 38 -18.23 -1.46 1.26
C GLY A 38 -17.24 -0.51 1.93
N ALA A 39 -15.99 -0.91 2.19
CA ALA A 39 -14.99 0.05 2.66
C ALA A 39 -14.43 0.95 1.55
N VAL A 40 -14.30 0.42 0.33
CA VAL A 40 -13.88 1.15 -0.88
C VAL A 40 -14.92 0.94 -1.98
N ARG A 41 -15.04 1.91 -2.88
CA ARG A 41 -15.92 1.77 -4.04
C ARG A 41 -15.31 0.82 -5.08
N PRO A 42 -16.05 -0.19 -5.57
CA PRO A 42 -15.61 -1.00 -6.69
C PRO A 42 -15.37 -0.18 -7.95
N GLY A 43 -14.51 -0.66 -8.83
CA GLY A 43 -14.16 -0.03 -10.10
C GLY A 43 -12.69 0.31 -10.22
N TRP A 44 -12.38 1.17 -11.18
CA TRP A 44 -11.03 1.61 -11.47
C TRP A 44 -10.57 2.72 -10.55
N TRP A 45 -9.32 2.63 -10.13
CA TRP A 45 -8.62 3.61 -9.31
C TRP A 45 -7.32 4.01 -10.00
N MET A 46 -6.78 5.18 -9.67
CA MET A 46 -5.44 5.62 -10.07
C MET A 46 -4.68 6.22 -8.91
N GLU A 47 -3.35 6.13 -8.96
CA GLU A 47 -2.49 6.99 -8.17
C GLU A 47 -2.61 8.44 -8.67
N ASP A 48 -2.85 9.38 -7.75
CA ASP A 48 -2.98 10.80 -8.07
C ASP A 48 -1.60 11.39 -8.40
N GLU A 49 -1.19 11.26 -9.66
CA GLU A 49 0.08 11.79 -10.16
C GLU A 49 -0.10 13.18 -10.80
N PRO A 50 0.68 14.20 -10.38
CA PRO A 50 0.59 15.54 -10.96
C PRO A 50 0.77 15.55 -12.49
N GLY A 51 -0.26 16.02 -13.19
CA GLY A 51 -0.25 16.14 -14.66
C GLY A 51 -0.66 14.88 -15.42
N CYS A 52 -1.04 13.80 -14.72
CA CYS A 52 -1.65 12.65 -15.37
C CYS A 52 -3.13 12.91 -15.65
N HIS A 53 -3.54 12.77 -16.92
CA HIS A 53 -4.91 12.97 -17.36
C HIS A 53 -5.42 11.72 -18.06
N VAL A 54 -6.53 11.17 -17.56
CA VAL A 54 -7.17 9.97 -18.08
C VAL A 54 -8.47 10.35 -18.77
N ASP A 55 -8.64 9.92 -20.02
CA ASP A 55 -9.95 9.97 -20.69
C ASP A 55 -10.82 8.83 -20.14
N LEU A 56 -11.77 9.19 -19.28
CA LEU A 56 -12.67 8.22 -18.65
C LEU A 56 -13.62 7.56 -19.65
N GLU A 57 -13.81 8.14 -20.85
CA GLU A 57 -14.61 7.54 -21.91
C GLU A 57 -13.82 6.57 -22.80
N ALA A 58 -12.50 6.53 -22.67
CA ALA A 58 -11.70 5.49 -23.30
C ALA A 58 -11.80 4.15 -22.55
N SER A 59 -11.43 3.05 -23.23
CA SER A 59 -11.20 1.76 -22.57
C SER A 59 -10.02 1.87 -21.62
N SER A 60 -10.04 1.14 -20.51
CA SER A 60 -8.92 1.14 -19.56
C SER A 60 -7.58 0.73 -20.16
N THR A 61 -7.58 -0.04 -21.25
CA THR A 61 -6.36 -0.43 -21.98
C THR A 61 -5.76 0.69 -22.83
N ALA A 62 -6.50 1.78 -23.07
CA ALA A 62 -6.06 2.95 -23.81
C ALA A 62 -5.62 4.11 -22.89
N TRP A 63 -5.66 3.91 -21.57
CA TRP A 63 -5.23 4.91 -20.61
C TRP A 63 -3.71 5.07 -20.62
N PRO A 64 -3.21 6.28 -20.33
CA PRO A 64 -1.77 6.52 -20.31
C PRO A 64 -1.10 5.76 -19.16
N ASP A 65 0.17 5.39 -19.35
CA ASP A 65 0.96 4.65 -18.34
C ASP A 65 1.03 5.39 -16.99
N CYS A 66 1.01 6.73 -16.99
CA CYS A 66 1.00 7.53 -15.75
C CYS A 66 -0.21 7.25 -14.85
N ALA A 67 -1.29 6.67 -15.39
CA ALA A 67 -2.50 6.42 -14.63
C ALA A 67 -2.26 5.39 -13.52
N ASN A 68 -1.23 4.52 -13.62
CA ASN A 68 -0.86 3.56 -12.58
C ASN A 68 -2.09 2.88 -11.96
N THR A 69 -2.95 2.33 -12.81
CA THR A 69 -4.31 1.98 -12.41
C THR A 69 -4.40 0.72 -11.55
N VAL A 70 -5.37 0.73 -10.66
CA VAL A 70 -5.72 -0.38 -9.78
C VAL A 70 -7.18 -0.72 -9.97
N LEU A 71 -7.52 -2.00 -10.03
CA LEU A 71 -8.91 -2.46 -10.08
C LEU A 71 -9.35 -2.93 -8.69
N ALA A 72 -10.47 -2.40 -8.20
CA ALA A 72 -11.19 -2.95 -7.04
C ALA A 72 -12.41 -3.73 -7.55
N PRO A 73 -12.43 -5.07 -7.47
CA PRO A 73 -13.55 -5.90 -7.93
C PRO A 73 -14.89 -5.59 -7.23
N GLY A 74 -16.00 -5.97 -7.85
CA GLY A 74 -17.35 -5.78 -7.29
C GLY A 74 -17.59 -6.55 -5.99
N ASP A 75 -16.99 -7.73 -5.89
CA ASP A 75 -17.02 -8.62 -4.71
C ASP A 75 -15.77 -8.48 -3.85
N TRP A 76 -15.01 -7.39 -4.01
CA TRP A 76 -13.76 -7.12 -3.31
C TRP A 76 -13.92 -7.27 -1.78
N LYS A 77 -13.08 -8.13 -1.20
CA LYS A 77 -13.08 -8.46 0.23
C LYS A 77 -11.87 -7.87 0.95
N GLY A 78 -11.46 -6.66 0.57
CA GLY A 78 -10.39 -5.96 1.28
C GLY A 78 -8.97 -6.27 0.80
N VAL A 79 -8.80 -6.95 -0.34
CA VAL A 79 -7.48 -7.28 -0.94
C VAL A 79 -7.26 -6.53 -2.24
N LEU A 80 -6.41 -5.50 -2.23
CA LEU A 80 -6.00 -4.81 -3.47
C LEU A 80 -4.75 -5.48 -4.02
N TRP A 81 -4.63 -5.51 -5.34
CA TRP A 81 -3.41 -5.95 -6.02
C TRP A 81 -2.71 -4.72 -6.58
N ALA A 82 -1.39 -4.65 -6.41
CA ALA A 82 -0.57 -3.69 -7.14
C ALA A 82 -0.27 -4.18 -8.56
N ALA A 83 0.17 -3.25 -9.41
CA ALA A 83 0.65 -3.53 -10.76
C ALA A 83 1.84 -4.53 -10.79
N ASP A 84 2.62 -4.64 -9.71
CA ASP A 84 3.72 -5.60 -9.62
C ASP A 84 3.30 -6.98 -9.12
N GLY A 85 1.99 -7.20 -8.92
CA GLY A 85 1.44 -8.43 -8.40
C GLY A 85 1.47 -8.58 -6.89
N THR A 86 1.84 -7.53 -6.16
CA THR A 86 1.82 -7.55 -4.71
C THR A 86 0.40 -7.52 -4.17
N GLU A 87 0.11 -8.44 -3.24
CA GLU A 87 -1.15 -8.50 -2.51
C GLU A 87 -1.14 -7.50 -1.34
N HIS A 88 -2.18 -6.66 -1.25
CA HIS A 88 -2.38 -5.69 -0.18
C HIS A 88 -3.66 -6.00 0.59
N VAL A 89 -3.53 -6.43 1.84
CA VAL A 89 -4.68 -6.58 2.73
C VAL A 89 -4.96 -5.24 3.39
N LEU A 90 -6.12 -4.63 3.12
CA LEU A 90 -6.60 -3.43 3.80
C LEU A 90 -7.49 -3.85 4.97
N VAL A 91 -7.15 -3.44 6.18
CA VAL A 91 -7.77 -3.85 7.45
C VAL A 91 -8.45 -2.66 8.10
N GLY A 92 -9.63 -2.89 8.70
CA GLY A 92 -10.44 -1.85 9.30
C GLY A 92 -9.80 -1.16 10.50
N GLY A 93 -10.38 -0.03 10.92
CA GLY A 93 -9.93 0.79 12.04
C GLY A 93 -9.72 2.26 11.65
N ASP A 94 -9.28 3.08 12.62
CA ASP A 94 -8.87 4.46 12.40
C ASP A 94 -7.44 4.72 12.94
N PRO A 95 -6.42 4.78 12.08
CA PRO A 95 -6.50 4.59 10.62
C PRO A 95 -6.76 3.12 10.24
N MET A 96 -7.16 2.90 8.98
CA MET A 96 -7.06 1.59 8.35
C MET A 96 -5.59 1.20 8.25
N ILE A 97 -5.30 -0.10 8.18
CA ILE A 97 -3.94 -0.61 7.99
C ILE A 97 -3.88 -1.37 6.68
N ALA A 98 -2.98 -0.99 5.79
CA ALA A 98 -2.65 -1.76 4.61
C ALA A 98 -1.38 -2.59 4.88
N GLN A 99 -1.47 -3.91 4.73
CA GLN A 99 -0.37 -4.86 4.87
C GLN A 99 0.10 -5.28 3.48
N TYR A 100 1.40 -5.11 3.22
CA TYR A 100 2.05 -5.38 1.95
C TYR A 100 3.03 -6.52 2.12
N GLN A 101 2.86 -7.62 1.39
CA GLN A 101 3.86 -8.68 1.36
C GLN A 101 4.93 -8.36 0.32
N PHE A 102 6.21 -8.56 0.63
CA PHE A 102 7.27 -8.46 -0.37
C PHE A 102 8.28 -9.59 -0.18
N GLN A 103 8.90 -10.01 -1.28
CA GLN A 103 9.93 -11.02 -1.23
C GLN A 103 11.25 -10.42 -0.74
N THR A 104 11.82 -11.02 0.29
CA THR A 104 13.14 -10.63 0.84
C THR A 104 14.29 -11.34 0.15
N SER A 105 14.02 -12.48 -0.49
CA SER A 105 15.01 -13.25 -1.26
C SER A 105 14.30 -14.14 -2.28
N LYS A 106 14.97 -14.38 -3.42
CA LYS A 106 14.59 -15.42 -4.40
C LYS A 106 15.26 -16.77 -4.11
N ASP A 107 16.19 -16.81 -3.17
CA ASP A 107 16.85 -18.02 -2.73
C ASP A 107 15.92 -18.83 -1.82
N ALA A 108 15.56 -20.04 -2.24
CA ALA A 108 14.72 -20.94 -1.48
C ALA A 108 15.34 -21.35 -0.13
N ALA A 109 16.67 -21.27 -0.01
CA ALA A 109 17.40 -21.57 1.21
C ALA A 109 17.47 -20.39 2.21
N ALA A 110 16.97 -19.20 1.84
CA ALA A 110 16.93 -18.06 2.74
C ALA A 110 16.01 -18.33 3.95
N PRO A 111 16.39 -17.92 5.17
CA PRO A 111 15.60 -18.17 6.37
C PRO A 111 14.21 -17.51 6.31
N PHE A 112 14.09 -16.40 5.57
CA PHE A 112 12.83 -15.74 5.27
C PHE A 112 12.76 -15.44 3.77
N GLN A 113 11.69 -15.92 3.15
CA GLN A 113 11.40 -15.63 1.74
C GLN A 113 10.51 -14.38 1.59
N ASN A 114 9.80 -14.00 2.65
CA ASN A 114 8.85 -12.88 2.65
C ASN A 114 9.03 -12.01 3.89
N ALA A 115 8.69 -10.74 3.75
CA ALA A 115 8.42 -9.84 4.86
C ALA A 115 7.17 -9.00 4.56
N TYR A 116 6.66 -8.35 5.59
CA TYR A 116 5.43 -7.58 5.53
C TYR A 116 5.68 -6.15 5.98
N LEU A 117 5.30 -5.18 5.15
CA LEU A 117 5.27 -3.75 5.48
C LEU A 117 3.85 -3.31 5.83
N TYR A 118 3.78 -2.24 6.60
CA TYR A 118 2.52 -1.69 7.08
C TYR A 118 2.39 -0.21 6.74
N PHE A 119 1.25 0.17 6.20
CA PHE A 119 0.90 1.55 5.90
C PHE A 119 -0.39 1.91 6.60
N GLY A 120 -0.47 3.13 7.12
CA GLY A 120 -1.75 3.70 7.52
C GLY A 120 -2.51 4.16 6.28
N ALA A 121 -3.83 3.99 6.30
CA ALA A 121 -4.71 4.47 5.25
C ALA A 121 -5.93 5.20 5.84
N ALA A 122 -6.41 6.23 5.13
CA ALA A 122 -7.65 6.93 5.46
C ALA A 122 -8.38 7.35 4.19
N ALA A 123 -9.72 7.26 4.22
CA ALA A 123 -10.54 7.86 3.19
C ALA A 123 -10.58 9.38 3.38
N LEU A 124 -10.20 10.13 2.35
CA LEU A 124 -10.34 11.59 2.30
C LEU A 124 -11.71 11.99 1.76
N GLU A 125 -12.24 11.19 0.83
CA GLU A 125 -13.56 11.38 0.23
C GLU A 125 -14.31 10.05 0.25
N ARG A 126 -15.64 10.12 0.41
CA ARG A 126 -16.56 8.97 0.43
C ARG A 126 -17.79 9.24 -0.41
N ASP A 127 -18.40 8.19 -0.94
CA ASP A 127 -19.70 8.28 -1.62
C ASP A 127 -20.88 8.28 -0.62
N ALA A 128 -22.11 8.31 -1.15
CA ALA A 128 -23.33 8.35 -0.34
C ALA A 128 -23.52 7.09 0.51
N GLU A 129 -22.95 5.96 0.10
CA GLU A 129 -22.98 4.69 0.83
C GLU A 129 -21.82 4.57 1.85
N GLY A 130 -20.96 5.59 1.94
CA GLY A 130 -19.83 5.64 2.87
C GLY A 130 -18.58 4.92 2.37
N ARG A 131 -18.55 4.45 1.12
CA ARG A 131 -17.39 3.79 0.51
C ARG A 131 -16.34 4.84 0.15
N ALA A 132 -15.06 4.54 0.33
CA ALA A 132 -13.99 5.47 -0.05
C ALA A 132 -14.02 5.75 -1.56
N LEU A 133 -13.81 7.02 -1.93
CA LEU A 133 -13.54 7.50 -3.29
C LEU A 133 -12.12 8.04 -3.45
N VAL A 134 -11.51 8.51 -2.36
CA VAL A 134 -10.10 8.89 -2.31
C VAL A 134 -9.49 8.30 -1.06
N LEU A 135 -8.43 7.51 -1.22
CA LEU A 135 -7.65 6.93 -0.13
C LEU A 135 -6.29 7.60 -0.07
N ARG A 136 -5.89 8.04 1.11
CA ARG A 136 -4.53 8.50 1.40
C ARG A 136 -3.77 7.41 2.14
N TYR A 137 -2.56 7.12 1.69
CA TYR A 137 -1.66 6.15 2.31
C TYR A 137 -0.44 6.84 2.91
N TRP A 138 0.10 6.30 4.00
CA TRP A 138 1.36 6.75 4.56
C TRP A 138 2.13 5.60 5.22
N PRO A 139 3.47 5.61 5.18
CA PRO A 139 4.26 4.56 5.79
C PRO A 139 4.09 4.53 7.30
N THR A 140 4.09 3.32 7.88
CA THR A 140 4.22 3.16 9.33
C THR A 140 5.69 3.23 9.70
N LEU A 141 6.08 4.31 10.35
CA LEU A 141 7.46 4.58 10.73
C LEU A 141 7.78 4.03 12.11
N CYS A 142 9.05 3.66 12.31
CA CYS A 142 9.59 3.29 13.62
C CYS A 142 9.60 4.43 14.62
N GLY A 143 9.66 5.67 14.12
CA GLY A 143 9.70 6.89 14.91
C GLY A 143 9.86 8.11 14.01
N PRO A 144 9.99 9.31 14.59
CA PRO A 144 10.29 10.51 13.83
C PRO A 144 11.56 10.31 12.98
N PRO A 145 11.52 10.63 11.67
CA PRO A 145 12.70 10.65 10.82
C PRO A 145 13.79 11.54 11.40
N ARG A 146 15.04 11.21 11.10
CA ARG A 146 16.16 12.04 11.54
C ARG A 146 16.37 13.19 10.57
N HIS A 147 16.61 14.39 11.08
CA HIS A 147 16.89 15.56 10.23
C HIS A 147 18.15 15.39 9.37
N ASP A 148 19.18 14.74 9.92
CA ASP A 148 20.48 14.53 9.24
C ASP A 148 20.46 13.37 8.24
N ARG A 149 19.58 12.38 8.47
CA ARG A 149 19.42 11.19 7.62
C ARG A 149 17.94 10.76 7.62
N PRO A 150 17.09 11.37 6.79
CA PRO A 150 15.64 11.16 6.84
C PRO A 150 15.19 9.72 6.56
N THR A 151 15.97 8.96 5.79
CA THR A 151 15.67 7.55 5.48
C THR A 151 16.09 6.63 6.62
N SER A 152 17.19 6.92 7.32
CA SER A 152 17.74 6.02 8.34
C SER A 152 16.81 5.82 9.52
N VAL A 153 16.90 4.63 10.14
CA VAL A 153 16.12 4.30 11.35
C VAL A 153 16.26 5.38 12.43
N THR A 154 15.12 5.71 13.03
CA THR A 154 15.06 6.72 14.08
C THR A 154 15.97 6.37 15.26
N ARG A 155 16.42 7.40 16.00
CA ARG A 155 17.09 7.21 17.31
C ARG A 155 16.09 7.10 18.47
N ARG A 156 14.81 7.35 18.21
CA ARG A 156 13.75 7.44 19.21
C ARG A 156 12.55 6.62 18.72
N PRO A 157 12.63 5.27 18.77
CA PRO A 157 11.51 4.44 18.36
C PRO A 157 10.27 4.76 19.19
N TRP A 158 9.09 4.63 18.58
CA TRP A 158 7.84 4.72 19.31
C TRP A 158 7.79 3.63 20.41
N PRO A 159 7.08 3.86 21.53
CA PRO A 159 6.95 2.85 22.58
C PRO A 159 6.38 1.54 22.03
N GLY A 160 7.03 0.41 22.36
CA GLY A 160 6.69 -0.93 21.90
C GLY A 160 7.26 -1.33 20.53
N LEU A 161 8.06 -0.46 19.91
CA LEU A 161 8.79 -0.79 18.67
C LEU A 161 10.26 -1.11 18.97
N HIS A 162 10.75 -2.17 18.35
CA HIS A 162 12.12 -2.67 18.52
C HIS A 162 12.89 -2.54 17.21
N VAL A 163 13.89 -1.65 17.22
CA VAL A 163 14.78 -1.42 16.07
C VAL A 163 15.60 -2.68 15.81
N GLN A 164 15.61 -3.13 14.56
CA GLN A 164 16.40 -4.28 14.13
C GLN A 164 17.80 -3.84 13.70
N ARG A 165 18.77 -4.75 13.83
CA ARG A 165 20.18 -4.48 13.53
C ARG A 165 20.40 -4.03 12.08
N ASP A 166 19.62 -4.59 11.17
CA ASP A 166 19.76 -4.40 9.73
C ASP A 166 18.85 -3.27 9.19
N GLY A 167 18.21 -2.51 10.07
CA GLY A 167 17.29 -1.42 9.71
C GLY A 167 15.83 -1.75 10.03
N GLY A 168 14.98 -0.72 10.00
CA GLY A 168 13.55 -0.84 10.36
C GLY A 168 13.31 -1.24 11.82
N CYS A 169 12.10 -1.69 12.11
CA CYS A 169 11.70 -2.14 13.44
C CYS A 169 10.52 -3.11 13.38
N THR A 170 10.37 -3.89 14.45
CA THR A 170 9.19 -4.74 14.69
C THR A 170 8.33 -4.15 15.81
N ALA A 171 7.05 -4.53 15.85
CA ALA A 171 6.13 -4.15 16.92
C ALA A 171 5.88 -5.31 17.88
N ASP A 172 5.66 -5.02 19.16
CA ASP A 172 5.26 -6.03 20.17
C ASP A 172 3.92 -6.70 19.83
N ASP A 173 2.97 -5.92 19.34
CA ASP A 173 1.61 -6.36 19.03
C ASP A 173 0.91 -5.47 17.98
N VAL A 174 -0.25 -5.94 17.50
CA VAL A 174 -1.13 -5.21 16.56
C VAL A 174 -1.53 -3.83 17.10
N ARG A 175 -1.70 -3.70 18.42
CA ARG A 175 -2.11 -2.42 19.05
C ARG A 175 -1.00 -1.38 18.89
N THR A 176 0.24 -1.81 19.10
CA THR A 176 1.45 -1.01 18.94
C THR A 176 1.62 -0.60 17.48
N LEU A 177 1.45 -1.54 16.55
CA LEU A 177 1.46 -1.26 15.11
C LEU A 177 0.44 -0.18 14.73
N ARG A 178 -0.83 -0.32 15.16
CA ARG A 178 -1.88 0.67 14.88
C ARG A 178 -1.57 2.04 15.46
N LYS A 179 -1.01 2.09 16.67
CA LYS A 179 -0.58 3.35 17.29
C LYS A 179 0.56 4.00 16.50
N ALA A 180 1.54 3.21 16.06
CA ALA A 180 2.64 3.70 15.23
C ALA A 180 2.13 4.25 13.90
N ALA A 181 1.18 3.57 13.24
CA ALA A 181 0.58 4.04 12.00
C ALA A 181 -0.14 5.39 12.21
N LYS A 182 -0.91 5.51 13.29
CA LYS A 182 -1.56 6.78 13.67
C LYS A 182 -0.58 7.92 13.90
N LEU A 183 0.51 7.67 14.63
CA LEU A 183 1.56 8.68 14.89
C LEU A 183 2.30 9.08 13.60
N SER A 184 2.54 8.11 12.71
CA SER A 184 3.25 8.33 11.45
C SER A 184 2.47 9.23 10.48
N ARG A 185 1.13 9.28 10.60
CA ARG A 185 0.27 10.14 9.77
C ARG A 185 0.70 11.62 9.81
N ALA A 186 1.09 12.12 10.97
CA ALA A 186 1.47 13.52 11.16
C ALA A 186 2.82 13.86 10.49
N LEU A 187 3.62 12.85 10.17
CA LEU A 187 4.95 12.99 9.60
C LEU A 187 4.96 12.80 8.07
N ALA A 188 3.87 12.29 7.50
CA ALA A 188 3.72 12.08 6.07
C ALA A 188 3.26 13.37 5.38
N THR A 189 4.19 14.27 5.06
CA THR A 189 3.92 15.55 4.40
C THR A 189 3.52 15.37 2.93
N GLU A 190 4.09 14.39 2.26
CA GLU A 190 3.71 13.94 0.92
C GLU A 190 3.26 12.49 1.03
N ALA A 191 1.98 12.25 0.78
CA ALA A 191 1.34 10.96 0.99
C ALA A 191 0.61 10.60 -0.30
N PRO A 192 0.92 9.45 -0.93
CA PRO A 192 0.25 9.06 -2.15
C PRO A 192 -1.25 8.90 -1.90
N THR A 193 -2.04 9.31 -2.89
CA THR A 193 -3.49 9.14 -2.87
C THR A 193 -3.91 8.25 -4.02
N LEU A 194 -4.77 7.27 -3.73
CA LEU A 194 -5.51 6.54 -4.75
C LEU A 194 -6.89 7.20 -4.90
N ARG A 195 -7.27 7.52 -6.13
CA ARG A 195 -8.56 8.12 -6.48
C ARG A 195 -9.37 7.17 -7.34
N TRP A 196 -10.64 6.98 -6.99
CA TRP A 196 -11.61 6.26 -7.79
C TRP A 196 -11.93 7.06 -9.05
N LEU A 197 -11.89 6.39 -10.20
CA LEU A 197 -12.11 6.96 -11.51
C LEU A 197 -13.54 6.75 -11.98
N ARG A 198 -13.91 5.47 -12.14
CA ARG A 198 -15.24 5.06 -12.59
C ARG A 198 -15.48 3.58 -12.32
N ASP A 199 -16.75 3.18 -12.42
CA ASP A 199 -17.13 1.78 -12.38
C ASP A 199 -16.49 1.03 -13.56
N TRP A 200 -16.21 -0.26 -13.36
CA TRP A 200 -15.79 -1.14 -14.46
C TRP A 200 -16.96 -1.31 -15.45
N ARG A 201 -16.65 -1.35 -16.76
CA ARG A 201 -17.65 -1.54 -17.79
C ARG A 201 -17.22 -2.56 -18.86
N PRO A 202 -18.17 -3.19 -19.57
CA PRO A 202 -17.85 -4.00 -20.74
C PRO A 202 -16.99 -3.23 -21.74
N GLY A 203 -15.88 -3.83 -22.18
CA GLY A 203 -14.89 -3.21 -23.05
C GLY A 203 -13.64 -2.67 -22.33
N ASP A 204 -13.66 -2.63 -21.00
CA ASP A 204 -12.44 -2.51 -20.20
C ASP A 204 -11.68 -3.83 -20.14
N GLN A 205 -10.41 -3.75 -19.73
CA GLN A 205 -9.65 -4.93 -19.32
C GLN A 205 -10.42 -5.68 -18.22
N SER A 206 -10.52 -7.01 -18.32
CA SER A 206 -11.11 -7.82 -17.26
C SER A 206 -10.15 -7.93 -16.07
N GLU A 207 -10.67 -8.28 -14.88
CA GLU A 207 -9.82 -8.55 -13.72
C GLU A 207 -8.78 -9.64 -14.00
N ALA A 208 -9.21 -10.75 -14.63
CA ALA A 208 -8.32 -11.84 -14.98
C ALA A 208 -7.21 -11.38 -15.94
N ASP A 209 -7.54 -10.59 -16.96
CA ASP A 209 -6.57 -10.06 -17.90
C ASP A 209 -5.65 -9.01 -17.25
N TRP A 210 -6.17 -8.21 -16.33
CA TRP A 210 -5.40 -7.21 -15.60
C TRP A 210 -4.40 -7.89 -14.67
N LEU A 211 -4.83 -8.90 -13.89
CA LEU A 211 -3.98 -9.73 -13.04
C LEU A 211 -2.91 -10.45 -13.87
N ALA A 212 -3.30 -11.06 -15.00
CA ALA A 212 -2.38 -11.74 -15.91
C ALA A 212 -1.34 -10.77 -16.51
N ALA A 213 -1.75 -9.55 -16.86
CA ALA A 213 -0.84 -8.50 -17.35
C ALA A 213 0.19 -8.07 -16.29
N GLN A 214 -0.16 -8.17 -15.00
CA GLN A 214 0.76 -7.93 -13.88
C GLN A 214 1.65 -9.16 -13.56
N GLY A 215 1.53 -10.26 -14.32
CA GLY A 215 2.25 -11.51 -14.06
C GLY A 215 1.69 -12.34 -12.90
N ILE A 216 0.50 -11.99 -12.40
CA ILE A 216 -0.20 -12.70 -11.35
C ILE A 216 -0.98 -13.84 -12.00
N ARG A 217 -0.68 -15.09 -11.64
CA ARG A 217 -1.48 -16.23 -12.07
C ARG A 217 -2.63 -16.41 -11.10
N THR A 218 -3.86 -16.26 -11.58
CA THR A 218 -5.05 -16.71 -10.86
C THR A 218 -5.06 -18.24 -10.84
N HIS A 219 -5.34 -18.83 -9.68
CA HIS A 219 -5.50 -20.28 -9.51
C HIS A 219 -6.93 -20.72 -9.78
#